data_AF-A0A531L8I6-F1
#
_entry.id   AF-A0A531L8I6-F1
#
_cell.length_a   1.000
_cell.length_b   1.000
_cell.length_c   1.000
_cell.angle_alpha   90.00
_cell.angle_beta   90.00
_cell.angle_gamma   90.00
#
_symmetry.space_group_name_H-M   'P 1'
#
loop_
_entity.id
_entity.type
_entity.pdbx_description
1 polymer ?
#
loop_
_entity_poly.entity_id
_entity_poly.type
_entity_poly.pdbx_seq_one_letter_code
_entity_poly.pdbx_strand_id
1 'polypeptide(L)'
;TRSDRRALAACIATSRELLAEADIARIAQPTLIAVGTKDDIGGSPDELAALMPNAKAFHIEGRDHMLAVGDKTFKQRVLQFYAENPL
;
A
#
# COMPACT_ATOMS: atom_id res chain seq x y z
N THR A 1 3.70 26.63 -12.62
CA THR A 1 3.08 26.78 -11.28
C THR A 1 3.88 27.83 -10.50
N ARG A 2 3.23 28.73 -9.73
CA ARG A 2 3.89 29.72 -8.85
C ARG A 2 4.10 29.15 -7.43
N SER A 3 4.39 27.86 -7.32
CA SER A 3 4.44 27.16 -6.03
C SER A 3 5.65 27.60 -5.21
N ASP A 4 5.45 27.78 -3.89
CA ASP A 4 6.52 28.13 -2.96
C ASP A 4 7.47 26.95 -2.78
N ARG A 5 8.70 27.09 -3.27
CA ARG A 5 9.74 26.06 -3.23
C ARG A 5 10.22 25.77 -1.81
N ARG A 6 10.20 26.75 -0.91
CA ARG A 6 10.62 26.57 0.49
C ARG A 6 9.56 25.80 1.26
N ALA A 7 8.28 26.12 1.04
CA ALA A 7 7.17 25.36 1.60
C ALA A 7 7.22 23.90 1.12
N LEU A 8 7.44 23.66 -0.17
CA LEU A 8 7.57 22.31 -0.72
C LEU A 8 8.77 21.55 -0.11
N ALA A 9 9.93 22.20 0.01
CA ALA A 9 11.12 21.60 0.61
C ALA A 9 10.88 21.20 2.08
N ALA A 10 10.16 22.02 2.84
CA ALA A 10 9.80 21.69 4.22
C ALA A 10 8.85 20.48 4.30
N CYS A 11 7.88 20.37 3.40
CA CYS A 11 6.96 19.21 3.36
C CYS A 11 7.66 17.88 3.04
N ILE A 12 8.74 17.89 2.25
CA ILE A 12 9.47 16.68 1.84
C ILE A 12 10.72 16.40 2.70
N ALA A 13 10.99 17.22 3.72
CA ALA A 13 12.16 17.12 4.59
C ALA A 13 11.98 16.11 5.74
N THR A 14 10.80 15.53 5.91
CA THR A 14 10.52 14.55 6.97
C THR A 14 11.25 13.21 6.70
N SER A 15 11.29 12.37 7.75
CA SER A 15 12.11 11.15 7.83
C SER A 15 12.01 10.27 6.58
N ARG A 16 13.19 9.91 6.06
CA ARG A 16 13.40 8.96 4.94
C ARG A 16 14.00 7.65 5.43
N GLU A 17 13.80 7.32 6.70
CA GLU A 17 14.36 6.10 7.25
C GLU A 17 13.69 4.91 6.56
N LEU A 18 14.51 4.14 5.85
CA LEU A 18 14.05 2.92 5.21
C LEU A 18 13.78 1.89 6.30
N LEU A 19 12.62 1.24 6.24
CA LEU A 19 12.29 0.13 7.14
C LEU A 19 13.12 -1.09 6.74
N ALA A 20 13.70 -1.77 7.73
CA ALA A 20 14.31 -3.06 7.49
C ALA A 20 13.20 -4.12 7.30
N GLU A 21 13.48 -5.19 6.54
CA GLU A 21 12.54 -6.31 6.40
C GLU A 21 12.12 -6.91 7.76
N ALA A 22 13.05 -6.92 8.73
CA ALA A 22 12.79 -7.37 10.09
C ALA A 22 11.74 -6.53 10.82
N ASP A 23 11.63 -5.23 10.49
CA ASP A 23 10.59 -4.37 11.06
C ASP A 23 9.21 -4.67 10.45
N ILE A 24 9.17 -4.91 9.14
CA ILE A 24 7.95 -5.32 8.43
C ILE A 24 7.44 -6.67 8.93
N ALA A 25 8.35 -7.63 9.15
CA ALA A 25 8.02 -8.96 9.64
C ALA A 25 7.39 -8.96 11.05
N ARG A 26 7.56 -7.88 11.82
CA ARG A 26 6.91 -7.73 13.15
C ARG A 26 5.42 -7.38 13.06
N ILE A 27 4.92 -7.00 11.89
CA ILE A 27 3.50 -6.64 11.71
C ILE A 27 2.67 -7.93 11.67
N ALA A 28 2.14 -8.32 12.84
CA ALA A 28 1.34 -9.52 12.99
C ALA A 28 -0.17 -9.31 12.73
N GLN A 29 -0.63 -8.08 12.55
CA GLN A 29 -2.03 -7.80 12.24
C GLN A 29 -2.39 -8.39 10.86
N PRO A 30 -3.60 -8.99 10.71
CA PRO A 30 -4.10 -9.31 9.38
C PRO A 30 -3.99 -8.09 8.47
N THR A 31 -3.41 -8.27 7.28
CA THR A 31 -3.16 -7.14 6.36
C THR A 31 -3.60 -7.50 4.94
N LEU A 32 -4.30 -6.58 4.29
CA LEU A 32 -4.57 -6.65 2.85
C LEU A 32 -3.66 -5.66 2.12
N ILE A 33 -2.80 -6.16 1.24
CA ILE A 33 -1.92 -5.33 0.41
C ILE A 33 -2.52 -5.29 -0.99
N ALA A 34 -2.98 -4.11 -1.43
CA ALA A 34 -3.65 -3.95 -2.71
C ALA A 34 -2.87 -2.99 -3.61
N VAL A 35 -2.45 -3.48 -4.79
CA VAL A 35 -1.66 -2.69 -5.76
C VAL A 35 -2.26 -2.85 -7.15
N GLY A 36 -2.28 -1.76 -7.92
CA GLY A 36 -2.73 -1.80 -9.31
C GLY A 36 -1.71 -2.47 -10.23
N THR A 37 -2.15 -3.30 -11.19
CA THR A 37 -1.22 -4.02 -12.08
C THR A 37 -0.47 -3.13 -13.08
N LYS A 38 -0.84 -1.85 -13.17
CA LYS A 38 -0.16 -0.81 -13.96
C LYS A 38 0.46 0.29 -13.08
N ASP A 39 0.55 0.06 -11.78
CA ASP A 39 1.21 0.98 -10.85
C ASP A 39 2.74 0.81 -10.96
N ASP A 40 3.43 1.88 -11.32
CA ASP A 40 4.88 1.97 -11.46
C ASP A 40 5.60 2.48 -10.19
N ILE A 41 4.83 2.81 -9.15
CA ILE A 41 5.31 3.38 -7.88
C ILE A 41 5.16 2.39 -6.73
N GLY A 42 4.02 1.70 -6.64
CA GLY A 42 3.62 0.89 -5.48
C GLY A 42 4.47 -0.35 -5.19
N GLY A 43 5.23 -0.85 -6.17
CA GLY A 43 6.04 -2.06 -6.02
C GLY A 43 5.24 -3.36 -6.00
N SER A 44 5.88 -4.48 -5.62
CA SER A 44 5.25 -5.81 -5.64
C SER A 44 4.41 -6.06 -4.39
N PRO A 45 3.08 -6.30 -4.52
CA PRO A 45 2.25 -6.67 -3.38
C PRO A 45 2.61 -8.06 -2.84
N ASP A 46 3.11 -8.96 -3.69
CA ASP A 46 3.45 -10.34 -3.32
C ASP A 46 4.75 -10.38 -2.50
N GLU A 47 5.76 -9.60 -2.89
CA GLU A 47 7.02 -9.52 -2.13
C GLU A 47 6.77 -8.94 -0.73
N LEU A 48 5.96 -7.88 -0.61
CA LEU A 48 5.60 -7.34 0.68
C LEU A 48 4.76 -8.32 1.51
N ALA A 49 3.82 -9.03 0.90
CA ALA A 49 3.03 -10.05 1.59
C ALA A 49 3.91 -11.19 2.12
N ALA A 50 4.95 -11.60 1.37
CA ALA A 50 5.87 -12.65 1.79
C ALA A 50 6.68 -12.28 3.05
N LEU A 51 6.88 -10.98 3.32
CA LEU A 51 7.56 -10.51 4.52
C LEU A 51 6.65 -10.52 5.77
N MET A 52 5.33 -10.55 5.59
CA MET A 52 4.36 -10.36 6.66
C MET A 52 3.61 -11.66 6.97
N PRO A 53 3.54 -12.11 8.23
CA PRO A 53 3.01 -13.43 8.57
C PRO A 53 1.53 -13.63 8.23
N ASN A 54 0.73 -12.54 8.26
CA ASN A 54 -0.73 -12.59 8.08
C ASN A 54 -1.21 -11.66 6.95
N ALA A 55 -0.37 -11.41 5.95
CA ALA A 55 -0.73 -10.56 4.82
C ALA A 55 -1.31 -11.35 3.64
N LYS A 56 -2.20 -10.71 2.89
CA LYS A 56 -2.71 -11.18 1.61
C LYS A 56 -2.50 -10.12 0.55
N ALA A 57 -1.87 -10.50 -0.56
CA ALA A 57 -1.75 -9.66 -1.75
C ALA A 57 -3.07 -9.62 -2.53
N PHE A 58 -3.34 -8.49 -3.17
CA PHE A 58 -4.45 -8.30 -4.09
C PHE A 58 -4.04 -7.39 -5.24
N HIS A 59 -4.17 -7.91 -6.46
CA HIS A 59 -3.86 -7.21 -7.69
C HIS A 59 -5.12 -6.55 -8.24
N ILE A 60 -5.12 -5.22 -8.36
CA ILE A 60 -6.22 -4.44 -8.91
C ILE A 60 -5.99 -4.31 -10.42
N GLU A 61 -6.60 -5.23 -11.18
CA GLU A 61 -6.33 -5.37 -12.61
C GLU A 61 -6.57 -4.07 -13.39
N GLY A 62 -5.58 -3.70 -14.21
CA GLY A 62 -5.65 -2.55 -15.11
C GLY A 62 -5.59 -1.18 -14.44
N ARG A 63 -5.29 -1.11 -13.14
CA ARG A 63 -5.21 0.16 -12.39
C ARG A 63 -3.79 0.63 -12.17
N ASP A 64 -3.63 1.94 -12.22
CA ASP A 64 -2.41 2.66 -11.86
C ASP A 64 -2.50 3.18 -10.42
N HIS A 65 -1.45 3.89 -10.01
CA HIS A 65 -1.30 4.48 -8.68
C HIS A 65 -2.47 5.38 -8.26
N MET A 66 -3.05 6.13 -9.21
CA MET A 66 -4.05 7.14 -8.91
C MET A 66 -5.47 6.57 -8.87
N LEU A 67 -5.72 5.48 -9.60
CA LEU A 67 -7.06 4.91 -9.79
C LEU A 67 -7.34 3.68 -8.91
N ALA A 68 -6.31 3.06 -8.34
CA ALA A 68 -6.43 1.85 -7.52
C ALA A 68 -7.41 2.00 -6.34
N VAL A 69 -7.28 3.06 -5.53
CA VAL A 69 -8.09 3.27 -4.31
C VAL A 69 -9.59 3.45 -4.61
N GLY A 70 -9.91 4.03 -5.77
CA GLY A 70 -11.28 4.27 -6.20
C GLY A 70 -12.00 3.02 -6.72
N ASP A 71 -11.25 1.98 -7.09
CA ASP A 71 -11.76 0.84 -7.83
C ASP A 71 -12.79 0.02 -7.04
N LYS A 72 -13.81 -0.45 -7.76
CA LYS A 72 -14.91 -1.22 -7.16
C LYS A 72 -14.44 -2.56 -6.61
N THR A 73 -13.54 -3.24 -7.32
CA THR A 73 -13.03 -4.57 -6.92
C THR A 73 -12.16 -4.46 -5.67
N PHE A 74 -11.37 -3.39 -5.55
CA PHE A 74 -10.65 -3.07 -4.31
C PHE A 74 -11.61 -2.90 -3.13
N LYS A 75 -12.65 -2.06 -3.27
CA LYS A 75 -13.64 -1.86 -2.20
C LYS A 75 -14.36 -3.15 -1.80
N GLN A 76 -14.73 -3.97 -2.77
CA GLN A 76 -15.32 -5.29 -2.51
C GLN A 76 -14.36 -6.21 -1.75
N ARG A 77 -13.09 -6.25 -2.17
CA ARG A 77 -12.06 -7.07 -1.52
C ARG A 77 -11.79 -6.64 -0.08
N VAL A 78 -11.86 -5.33 0.21
CA VAL A 78 -11.74 -4.78 1.58
C VAL A 78 -12.91 -5.25 2.45
N LEU A 79 -14.15 -5.20 1.96
CA LEU A 79 -15.30 -5.71 2.71
C LEU A 79 -15.18 -7.21 2.99
N GLN A 80 -14.77 -8.00 1.99
CA GLN A 80 -14.50 -9.42 2.18
C GLN A 80 -13.38 -9.64 3.21
N PHE A 81 -12.32 -8.84 3.16
CA PHE A 81 -11.21 -8.93 4.12
C PHE A 81 -11.67 -8.71 5.55
N TYR A 82 -12.52 -7.72 5.81
CA TYR A 82 -13.07 -7.48 7.15
C TYR A 82 -14.04 -8.58 7.59
N ALA A 83 -14.80 -9.18 6.67
CA ALA A 83 -15.63 -10.33 7.00
C ALA A 83 -14.80 -11.57 7.38
N GLU A 84 -13.65 -11.76 6.72
CA GLU A 84 -12.68 -12.83 7.03
C GLU A 84 -11.87 -12.56 8.32
N ASN A 85 -11.71 -11.29 8.70
CA ASN A 85 -10.91 -10.85 9.85
C ASN A 85 -11.73 -9.88 10.72
N PRO A 86 -12.68 -10.39 11.52
CA PRO A 86 -13.49 -9.55 12.41
C PRO A 86 -12.63 -8.79 13.41
N LEU A 87 -13.00 -7.55 13.71
CA LEU A 87 -12.34 -6.67 14.68
C LEU A 87 -12.68 -7.04 16.13
#